data_AF-A0A521XAW8-F1
#
_entry.id   AF-A0A521XAW8-F1
#
_cell.length_a   1.000
_cell.length_b   1.000
_cell.length_c   1.000
_cell.angle_alpha   90.00
_cell.angle_beta   90.00
_cell.angle_gamma   90.00
#
_symmetry.space_group_name_H-M   'P 1'
#
loop_
_entity.id
_entity.type
_entity.pdbx_description
1 polymer ?
#
loop_
_entity_poly.entity_id
_entity_poly.type
_entity_poly.pdbx_seq_one_letter_code
_entity_poly.pdbx_strand_id
1 'polypeptide(L)' 'MAQTTAPAAACEQLRKPVLLVDGDTMTPDEIAAKASEFVRANEIATLNVAGPRESSRDGAAEYSRQVVTRLIALVIHTT' A
#
# COMPACT_ATOMS: atom_id res chain seq x y z
N MET A 1 5.62 -12.71 13.77
CA MET A 1 6.25 -12.87 12.44
C MET A 1 5.28 -12.30 11.42
N ALA A 2 5.62 -11.20 10.74
CA ALA A 2 4.75 -10.63 9.71
C ALA A 2 4.66 -11.62 8.54
N GLN A 3 3.45 -12.06 8.20
CA GLN A 3 3.24 -12.93 7.04
C GLN A 3 3.46 -12.09 5.77
N THR A 4 4.66 -12.19 5.19
CA THR A 4 4.95 -11.63 3.86
C THR A 4 4.07 -12.36 2.84
N THR A 5 3.11 -11.65 2.26
CA THR A 5 2.27 -12.20 1.19
C THR A 5 3.10 -12.40 -0.08
N ALA A 6 2.74 -13.38 -0.93
CA ALA A 6 3.46 -13.74 -2.16
C ALA A 6 3.90 -12.56 -3.07
N PRO A 7 3.14 -11.44 -3.19
CA PRO A 7 3.58 -10.27 -3.96
C PRO A 7 4.86 -9.62 -3.45
N ALA A 8 5.10 -9.59 -2.14
CA ALA A 8 6.30 -8.96 -1.59
C ALA A 8 7.56 -9.81 -1.79
N ALA A 9 7.44 -11.14 -1.68
CA ALA A 9 8.54 -12.05 -2.02
C ALA A 9 8.94 -11.94 -3.51
N ALA A 10 7.99 -11.69 -4.40
CA ALA A 10 8.28 -11.42 -5.81
C ALA A 10 8.98 -10.07 -6.03
N CYS A 11 8.62 -9.03 -5.28
CA CYS A 11 9.29 -7.73 -5.35
C CYS A 11 10.77 -7.81 -4.95
N GLU A 12 11.10 -8.58 -3.91
CA GLU A 12 12.49 -8.82 -3.50
C GLU A 12 13.30 -9.49 -4.61
N GLN A 13 12.76 -10.56 -5.22
CA GLN A 13 13.43 -11.28 -6.31
C GLN A 13 13.62 -10.40 -7.56
N LEU A 14 12.66 -9.53 -7.85
CA LEU A 14 12.70 -8.63 -9.01
C LEU A 14 13.38 -7.29 -8.70
N ARG A 15 13.89 -7.09 -7.49
CA ARG A 15 14.45 -5.82 -6.98
C ARG A 15 13.52 -4.62 -7.24
N LYS A 16 12.22 -4.84 -7.12
CA LYS A 16 11.22 -3.77 -7.22
C LYS A 16 11.00 -3.13 -5.86
N PRO A 17 10.87 -1.78 -5.78
CA PRO A 17 10.49 -1.12 -4.55
C PRO A 17 9.20 -1.73 -3.99
N VAL A 18 9.17 -1.97 -2.68
CA VAL A 18 7.98 -2.49 -1.99
C VAL A 18 7.80 -1.78 -0.66
N LEU A 19 6.56 -1.42 -0.35
CA LEU A 19 6.14 -0.94 0.95
C LEU A 19 5.17 -1.96 1.54
N LEU A 20 5.60 -2.65 2.60
CA LEU A 20 4.76 -3.51 3.40
C LEU A 20 4.21 -2.75 4.59
N VAL A 21 2.90 -2.87 4.82
CA VAL A 21 2.17 -2.21 5.90
C VAL A 21 1.25 -3.21 6.57
N ASP A 22 0.98 -3.00 7.84
CA ASP A 22 0.05 -3.80 8.62
C ASP A 22 -1.26 -3.04 8.82
N GLY A 23 -2.29 -3.50 8.12
CA GLY A 23 -3.61 -2.87 8.18
C GLY A 23 -4.39 -3.14 9.47
N ASP A 24 -3.93 -4.04 10.37
CA ASP A 24 -4.56 -4.22 11.68
C ASP A 24 -4.09 -3.19 12.72
N THR A 25 -2.91 -2.62 12.52
CA THR A 25 -2.25 -1.77 13.52
C THR A 25 -2.16 -0.31 13.10
N MET A 26 -2.40 -0.02 11.82
CA MET A 26 -2.27 1.32 11.26
C MET A 26 -3.60 1.82 10.73
N THR A 27 -3.83 3.12 10.84
CA THR A 27 -5.00 3.77 10.25
C THR A 27 -4.82 4.01 8.75
N PRO A 28 -5.92 4.19 7.99
CA PRO A 28 -5.83 4.51 6.57
C PRO A 28 -5.02 5.78 6.26
N ASP A 29 -5.08 6.80 7.13
CA ASP A 29 -4.35 8.05 6.98
C ASP A 29 -2.84 7.86 7.15
N GLU A 30 -2.41 7.08 8.16
CA GLU A 30 -0.99 6.78 8.39
C GLU A 30 -0.37 6.00 7.22
N ILE A 31 -1.09 5.03 6.67
CA ILE A 31 -0.62 4.28 5.51
C ILE A 31 -0.59 5.16 4.27
N ALA A 32 -1.61 5.99 4.03
CA ALA A 32 -1.64 6.88 2.88
C ALA A 32 -0.46 7.88 2.89
N ALA A 33 -0.11 8.43 4.05
CA ALA A 33 1.04 9.30 4.20
C ALA A 33 2.35 8.57 3.86
N LYS A 34 2.57 7.38 4.44
CA LYS A 34 3.77 6.55 4.15
C LYS A 34 3.85 6.12 2.69
N ALA A 35 2.71 5.77 2.09
CA ALA A 35 2.65 5.41 0.68
C ALA A 35 2.96 6.62 -0.22
N SER A 36 2.53 7.82 0.15
CA SER A 36 2.88 9.05 -0.59
C SER A 36 4.39 9.31 -0.56
N GLU A 37 5.02 9.20 0.61
CA GLU A 37 6.47 9.32 0.76
C GLU A 37 7.21 8.26 -0.06
N PHE A 38 6.76 7.00 0.00
CA PHE A 38 7.34 5.90 -0.75
C PHE A 38 7.25 6.12 -2.28
N VAL A 39 6.09 6.58 -2.77
CA VAL A 39 5.89 6.89 -4.19
C VAL A 39 6.82 8.00 -4.65
N ARG A 40 6.93 9.09 -3.87
CA ARG A 40 7.81 10.22 -4.19
C ARG A 40 9.28 9.81 -4.18
N ALA A 41 9.73 9.12 -3.14
CA ALA A 41 11.13 8.74 -2.96
C ALA A 41 11.63 7.74 -4.02
N ASN A 42 10.74 6.95 -4.60
CA ASN A 42 11.07 5.95 -5.63
C ASN A 42 10.61 6.35 -7.03
N GLU A 43 10.14 7.59 -7.22
CA GLU A 43 9.65 8.12 -8.51
C GLU A 43 8.63 7.19 -9.20
N ILE A 44 7.72 6.62 -8.42
CA ILE A 44 6.78 5.60 -8.90
C ILE A 44 5.67 6.25 -9.73
N ALA A 45 5.70 6.04 -11.04
CA ALA A 45 4.64 6.48 -11.94
C ALA A 45 3.37 5.60 -11.88
N THR A 46 3.55 4.28 -11.66
CA THR A 46 2.46 3.30 -11.60
C THR A 46 2.62 2.41 -10.37
N LEU A 47 1.73 2.56 -9.40
CA LEU A 47 1.76 1.79 -8.15
C LEU A 47 0.84 0.57 -8.24
N ASN A 48 1.42 -0.62 -8.07
CA ASN A 48 0.64 -1.83 -7.83
C ASN A 48 0.27 -1.92 -6.34
N VAL A 49 -1.01 -2.22 -6.05
CA VAL A 49 -1.51 -2.40 -4.67
C VAL A 49 -1.99 -3.84 -4.52
N ALA A 50 -1.54 -4.53 -3.48
CA ALA A 50 -1.91 -5.91 -3.20
C ALA A 50 -2.25 -6.08 -1.72
N GLY A 51 -3.19 -6.98 -1.43
CA GLY A 51 -3.65 -7.29 -0.09
C GLY A 51 -4.46 -8.58 -0.06
N PRO A 52 -4.91 -9.01 1.14
CA PRO A 52 -5.79 -10.17 1.26
C PRO A 52 -7.12 -9.92 0.53
N ARG A 53 -7.78 -11.01 0.11
CA ARG A 53 -9.14 -10.94 -0.44
C ARG A 53 -10.12 -10.68 0.70
N GLU A 54 -11.23 -9.99 0.42
CA GLU A 54 -12.32 -9.78 1.38
C GLU A 54 -12.76 -11.10 2.04
N SER A 55 -12.93 -12.17 1.25
CA SER A 55 -13.31 -13.50 1.75
C SER A 55 -12.30 -14.15 2.70
N SER A 56 -11.07 -13.63 2.77
CA SER A 56 -10.02 -14.11 3.68
C SER A 56 -9.77 -13.17 4.86
N ARG A 57 -10.30 -11.94 4.80
CA ARG A 57 -10.19 -10.94 5.86
C ARG A 57 -11.28 -9.89 5.67
N ASP A 58 -12.25 -9.90 6.57
CA ASP A 58 -13.38 -8.98 6.54
C ASP A 58 -12.90 -7.52 6.59
N GLY A 59 -13.48 -6.67 5.76
CA GLY A 59 -13.17 -5.25 5.65
C GLY A 59 -11.90 -4.92 4.86
N ALA A 60 -11.17 -5.90 4.32
CA ALA A 60 -9.92 -5.66 3.59
C ALA A 60 -10.13 -4.79 2.33
N ALA A 61 -11.23 -4.99 1.60
CA ALA A 61 -11.55 -4.21 0.40
C ALA A 61 -11.86 -2.75 0.77
N GLU A 62 -12.69 -2.53 1.78
CA GLU A 62 -13.06 -1.19 2.22
C GLU A 62 -11.87 -0.43 2.82
N TYR A 63 -11.05 -1.10 3.63
CA TYR A 63 -9.82 -0.54 4.17
C TYR A 63 -8.85 -0.12 3.05
N SER A 64 -8.64 -1.00 2.06
CA SER A 64 -7.79 -0.70 0.90
C SER A 64 -8.32 0.49 0.10
N ARG A 65 -9.64 0.55 -0.11
CA ARG A 65 -10.29 1.68 -0.79
C ARG A 65 -10.03 2.99 -0.05
N GLN A 66 -10.19 3.00 1.27
CA GLN A 66 -9.95 4.17 2.11
C GLN A 66 -8.51 4.69 2.03
N VAL A 67 -7.52 3.78 2.07
CA VAL A 67 -6.09 4.12 1.91
C VAL A 67 -5.82 4.70 0.52
N VAL A 68 -6.27 4.02 -0.54
CA VAL A 68 -5.99 4.43 -1.93
C VAL A 68 -6.64 5.78 -2.25
N THR A 69 -7.87 6.03 -1.80
CA THR A 69 -8.53 7.34 -1.96
C THR A 69 -7.72 8.47 -1.31
N ARG A 70 -7.22 8.27 -0.08
CA ARG A 70 -6.40 9.26 0.62
C ARG A 70 -5.05 9.47 -0.06
N LEU A 71 -4.39 8.39 -0.49
CA LEU A 71 -3.14 8.47 -1.22
C LEU A 71 -3.30 9.30 -2.50
N ILE A 72 -4.35 9.02 -3.29
CA ILE A 72 -4.66 9.77 -4.52
C ILE A 72 -4.81 11.26 -4.23
N ALA A 73 -5.54 11.63 -3.17
CA ALA A 73 -5.68 13.02 -2.75
C ALA A 73 -4.32 13.67 -2.40
N LEU A 74 -3.45 12.96 -1.67
CA LEU A 74 -2.13 13.46 -1.28
C LEU A 74 -1.16 13.65 -2.45
N VAL A 75 -1.31 12.91 -3.55
CA VAL A 75 -0.40 13.00 -4.71
C VAL A 75 -0.88 13.99 -5.76
N ILE A 76 -2.20 14.16 -5.94
CA ILE A 76 -2.77 15.06 -6.97
C ILE A 76 -2.54 16.56 -6.65
N HIS A 77 -2.38 16.95 -5.38
CA HIS A 77 -2.21 18.37 -4.99
C HIS A 77 -0.76 18.90 -5.09
N THR A 78 0.15 18.17 -5.73
CA THR A 78 1.58 18.52 -5.77
C THR A 78 2.05 18.96 -7.16
N THR A 79 1.22 19.72 -7.87
CA THR A 79 1.55 20.23 -9.21
C THR A 79 1.98 21.68 -9.16
#